data_AF-A0A6N6RZ35-F1
#
_entry.id   AF-A0A6N6RZ35-F1
#
_cell.length_a   1.000
_cell.length_b   1.000
_cell.length_c   1.000
_cell.angle_alpha   90.00
_cell.angle_beta   90.00
_cell.angle_gamma   90.00
#
_symmetry.space_group_name_H-M   'P 1'
#
loop_
_entity.id
_entity.type
_entity.pdbx_description
1 polymer ?
#
loop_
_entity_poly.entity_id
_entity_poly.type
_entity_poly.pdbx_seq_one_letter_code
_entity_poly.pdbx_strand_id
1 'polypeptide(L)'
;MNKKIFAFFLLLFIISLPIASSQNVGSQSREDIPNAILNAQRSHDESIHATHKDVFDQFGNNAERLCHLYGTFVLGFLKEYKIAGLVLLEKYGKEIASLYPLLDCRDIFLLYNNPENTIPVDTIFSSKALAEFYKTFGNEGMRYIANDPENLFLISENKDRGMDLINLAREKGDIVFPLARKHGIGFAKLYDKEVLNIVIKFQDDGLLAIKEYGEKAKTLFSLFIDDDTFYQIIKTYGHKQTIPIIYLFYDNKDFSSHFYSYLKTTSACEWISSWWYGTETSAINARSDASGQRENARKAINLIYELGNDFMDRFEILDINNVREEAITTISNKLRNFFVSDVERVSRKWIRQEEIA
;
A
#
# COMPACT_ATOMS: atom_id res chain seq x y z
N MET A 1 19.54 -24.24 -23.34
CA MET A 1 18.55 -24.43 -24.43
C MET A 1 17.18 -24.51 -23.76
N ASN A 2 16.18 -23.66 -23.94
CA ASN A 2 15.94 -22.52 -24.83
C ASN A 2 15.08 -21.49 -24.08
N LYS A 3 15.45 -20.22 -24.19
CA LYS A 3 14.65 -19.02 -23.84
C LYS A 3 13.57 -18.81 -24.89
N LYS A 4 12.33 -18.49 -24.50
CA LYS A 4 11.36 -17.59 -25.21
C LYS A 4 10.33 -17.15 -24.16
N ILE A 5 10.43 -15.97 -23.54
CA ILE A 5 9.98 -14.65 -24.03
C ILE A 5 8.55 -14.74 -24.61
N PHE A 6 7.54 -14.41 -23.80
CA PHE A 6 6.20 -14.13 -24.29
C PHE A 6 6.01 -12.60 -24.24
N ALA A 7 6.04 -12.01 -25.42
CA ALA A 7 5.99 -10.58 -25.64
C ALA A 7 4.55 -10.06 -25.58
N PHE A 8 4.42 -8.87 -24.98
CA PHE A 8 3.29 -7.97 -25.01
C PHE A 8 2.73 -7.80 -26.44
N PHE A 9 1.43 -8.02 -26.64
CA PHE A 9 0.71 -7.57 -27.82
C PHE A 9 0.25 -6.12 -27.61
N LEU A 10 0.97 -5.17 -28.20
CA LEU A 10 0.55 -3.78 -28.31
C LEU A 10 -0.02 -3.58 -29.71
N LEU A 11 -1.35 -3.53 -29.80
CA LEU A 11 -2.06 -3.40 -31.06
C LEU A 11 -2.11 -1.91 -31.45
N LEU A 12 -1.04 -1.46 -32.09
CA LEU A 12 -0.94 -0.15 -32.74
C LEU A 12 -1.68 -0.18 -34.08
N PHE A 13 -2.84 0.48 -34.16
CA PHE A 13 -3.41 0.89 -35.43
C PHE A 13 -2.69 2.17 -35.88
N ILE A 14 -1.67 2.00 -36.73
CA ILE A 14 -1.08 3.08 -37.52
C ILE A 14 -1.89 3.17 -38.81
N ILE A 15 -2.69 4.23 -38.96
CA ILE A 15 -3.15 4.66 -40.28
C ILE A 15 -2.17 5.72 -40.77
N SER A 16 -1.31 5.30 -41.68
CA SER A 16 -0.45 6.13 -42.51
C SER A 16 -1.27 6.92 -43.54
N LEU A 17 -1.07 8.23 -43.60
CA LEU A 17 -1.32 9.03 -44.81
C LEU A 17 0.01 9.64 -45.29
N PRO A 18 0.20 9.78 -46.61
CA PRO A 18 1.51 9.98 -47.21
C PRO A 18 1.97 11.43 -47.06
N ILE A 19 3.25 11.57 -46.71
CA ILE A 19 4.01 12.80 -46.88
C ILE A 19 4.21 12.99 -48.39
N ALA A 20 3.42 13.88 -48.99
CA ALA A 20 3.77 14.48 -50.27
C ALA A 20 4.54 15.78 -50.00
N SER A 21 5.83 15.74 -50.30
CA SER A 21 6.68 16.91 -50.45
C SER A 21 6.11 17.81 -51.54
N SER A 22 5.90 19.09 -51.24
CA SER A 22 5.88 20.12 -52.28
C SER A 22 6.92 21.17 -51.90
N GLN A 23 7.99 21.18 -52.67
CA GLN A 23 8.94 22.28 -52.69
C GLN A 23 8.22 23.57 -53.08
N ASN A 24 8.76 24.65 -52.52
CA ASN A 24 8.37 26.03 -52.65
C ASN A 24 8.62 26.53 -54.09
N VAL A 25 7.59 26.98 -54.81
CA VAL A 25 7.71 27.96 -55.90
C VAL A 25 6.50 28.88 -55.81
N GLY A 26 6.76 30.17 -55.64
CA GLY A 26 5.75 31.16 -55.30
C GLY A 26 4.75 31.47 -56.41
N SER A 27 3.54 31.80 -55.98
CA SER A 27 2.68 32.80 -56.62
C SER A 27 1.57 33.15 -55.65
N GLN A 28 1.38 34.45 -55.41
CA GLN A 28 0.32 35.05 -54.61
C GLN A 28 -1.06 34.46 -54.96
N SER A 29 -1.79 34.03 -53.94
CA SER A 29 -3.26 34.01 -53.94
C SER A 29 -3.67 34.28 -52.50
N ARG A 30 -4.01 35.55 -52.23
CA ARG A 30 -4.69 35.95 -51.00
C ARG A 30 -6.11 35.43 -51.15
N GLU A 31 -6.37 34.20 -50.68
CA GLU A 31 -7.75 33.73 -50.54
C GLU A 31 -8.40 34.59 -49.45
N ASP A 32 -9.18 35.57 -49.90
CA ASP A 32 -10.02 36.39 -49.06
C ASP A 32 -10.94 35.47 -48.26
N ILE A 33 -10.76 35.43 -46.94
CA ILE A 33 -11.77 34.88 -46.03
C ILE A 33 -13.07 35.61 -46.37
N PRO A 34 -14.14 34.92 -46.81
CA PRO A 34 -15.37 35.57 -47.22
C PRO A 34 -15.84 36.54 -46.13
N ASN A 35 -16.13 37.80 -46.49
CA ASN A 35 -16.62 38.82 -45.56
C ASN A 35 -17.81 38.33 -44.71
N ALA A 36 -18.59 37.37 -45.21
CA ALA A 36 -19.67 36.71 -44.48
C ALA A 36 -19.18 35.92 -43.25
N ILE A 37 -18.03 35.23 -43.33
CA ILE A 37 -17.44 34.46 -42.22
C ILE A 37 -16.84 35.40 -41.17
N LEU A 38 -16.14 36.46 -41.61
CA LEU A 38 -15.61 37.50 -40.72
C LEU A 38 -16.73 38.27 -39.99
N ASN A 39 -17.81 38.64 -40.69
CA ASN A 39 -18.94 39.32 -40.08
C ASN A 39 -19.74 38.42 -39.14
N ALA A 40 -19.90 37.13 -39.48
CA ALA A 40 -20.55 36.16 -38.61
C ALA A 40 -19.77 35.94 -37.31
N GLN A 41 -18.45 35.77 -37.40
CA GLN A 41 -17.58 35.60 -36.25
C GLN A 41 -17.58 36.85 -35.34
N ARG A 42 -17.49 38.05 -35.93
CA ARG A 42 -17.57 39.31 -35.19
C ARG A 42 -18.92 39.51 -34.49
N SER A 43 -20.02 39.16 -35.16
CA SER A 43 -21.36 39.23 -34.57
C SER A 43 -21.57 38.23 -33.42
N HIS A 44 -20.92 37.06 -33.51
CA HIS A 44 -20.96 36.04 -32.47
C HIS A 44 -20.18 36.47 -31.23
N ASP A 45 -18.97 37.01 -31.42
CA ASP A 45 -18.13 37.52 -30.34
C ASP A 45 -18.77 38.72 -29.64
N GLU A 46 -19.38 39.65 -30.39
CA GLU A 46 -20.15 40.78 -29.83
C GLU A 46 -21.35 40.31 -29.00
N SER A 47 -22.05 39.26 -29.45
CA SER A 47 -23.17 38.65 -28.70
C SER A 47 -22.71 37.97 -27.41
N ILE A 48 -21.57 37.28 -27.42
CA ILE A 48 -21.01 36.63 -26.23
C ILE A 48 -20.58 37.68 -25.20
N HIS A 49 -19.87 38.73 -25.65
CA HIS A 49 -19.46 39.84 -24.80
C HIS A 49 -20.64 40.57 -24.17
N ALA A 50 -21.70 40.84 -24.94
CA ALA A 50 -22.91 41.48 -24.41
C ALA A 50 -23.61 40.62 -23.35
N THR A 51 -23.66 39.29 -23.56
CA THR A 51 -24.35 38.35 -22.65
C THR A 51 -23.59 38.10 -21.35
N HIS A 52 -22.25 38.15 -21.38
CA HIS A 52 -21.39 37.87 -20.22
C HIS A 52 -20.57 39.09 -19.77
N LYS A 53 -21.11 40.29 -19.99
CA LYS A 53 -20.42 41.56 -19.68
C LYS A 53 -19.95 41.60 -18.22
N ASP A 54 -20.75 41.12 -17.28
CA ASP A 54 -20.41 41.01 -15.87
C ASP A 54 -19.15 40.19 -15.61
N VAL A 55 -18.97 39.09 -16.35
CA VAL A 55 -17.79 38.21 -16.22
C VAL A 55 -16.55 38.86 -16.84
N PHE A 56 -16.69 39.50 -18.01
CA PHE A 56 -15.58 40.21 -18.65
C PHE A 56 -15.15 41.44 -17.85
N ASP A 57 -16.09 42.20 -17.28
CA ASP A 57 -15.78 43.35 -16.41
C ASP A 57 -15.01 42.89 -15.15
N GLN A 58 -15.30 41.70 -14.63
CA GLN A 58 -14.66 41.16 -13.44
C GLN A 58 -13.28 40.52 -13.71
N PHE A 59 -13.12 39.77 -14.81
CA PHE A 59 -11.93 38.95 -15.06
C PHE A 59 -11.09 39.41 -16.26
N GLY A 60 -11.59 40.36 -17.06
CA GLY A 60 -10.90 40.99 -18.18
C GLY A 60 -10.24 39.98 -19.13
N ASN A 61 -8.97 40.22 -19.42
CA ASN A 61 -8.16 39.43 -20.34
C ASN A 61 -8.09 37.94 -19.96
N ASN A 62 -8.27 37.57 -18.69
CA ASN A 62 -8.27 36.16 -18.30
C ASN A 62 -9.52 35.44 -18.83
N ALA A 63 -10.70 36.06 -18.72
CA ALA A 63 -11.93 35.49 -19.26
C ALA A 63 -11.86 35.37 -20.79
N GLU A 64 -11.33 36.39 -21.47
CA GLU A 64 -11.16 36.38 -22.92
C GLU A 64 -10.19 35.28 -23.38
N ARG A 65 -9.00 35.20 -22.77
CA ARG A 65 -8.01 34.18 -23.09
C ARG A 65 -8.55 32.77 -22.84
N LEU A 66 -9.16 32.52 -21.68
CA LEU A 66 -9.67 31.19 -21.34
C LEU A 66 -10.87 30.79 -22.21
N CYS A 67 -11.76 31.74 -22.53
CA CYS A 67 -12.88 31.50 -23.45
C CYS A 67 -12.38 31.16 -24.86
N HIS A 68 -11.33 31.83 -25.34
CA HIS A 68 -10.73 31.51 -26.63
C HIS A 68 -10.07 30.11 -26.64
N LEU A 69 -9.40 29.74 -25.54
CA LEU A 69 -8.69 28.46 -25.44
C LEU A 69 -9.63 27.26 -25.25
N TYR A 70 -10.70 27.42 -24.46
CA TYR A 70 -11.52 26.29 -24.00
C TYR A 70 -12.99 26.39 -24.40
N GLY A 71 -13.44 27.55 -24.89
CA GLY A 71 -14.81 27.80 -25.32
C GLY A 71 -15.66 28.55 -24.29
N THR A 72 -16.91 28.85 -24.68
CA THR A 72 -17.81 29.76 -23.96
C THR A 72 -18.27 29.25 -22.59
N PHE A 73 -18.17 27.95 -22.32
CA PHE A 73 -18.53 27.39 -21.00
C PHE A 73 -17.74 28.02 -19.85
N VAL A 74 -16.50 28.45 -20.15
CA VAL A 74 -15.61 29.15 -19.22
C VAL A 74 -16.31 30.33 -18.58
N LEU A 75 -17.10 31.08 -19.35
CA LEU A 75 -17.77 32.28 -18.87
C LEU A 75 -18.83 31.94 -17.82
N GLY A 76 -19.59 30.85 -18.03
CA GLY A 76 -20.54 30.33 -17.03
C GLY A 76 -19.82 29.82 -15.79
N PHE A 77 -18.72 29.10 -15.97
CA PHE A 77 -17.91 28.55 -14.86
C PHE A 77 -17.28 29.66 -14.00
N LEU A 78 -16.73 30.70 -14.63
CA LEU A 78 -16.21 31.89 -13.95
C LEU A 78 -17.31 32.69 -13.26
N LYS A 79 -18.48 32.81 -13.86
CA LYS A 79 -19.63 33.48 -13.24
C LYS A 79 -20.05 32.81 -11.94
N GLU A 80 -20.12 31.48 -11.95
CA GLU A 80 -20.60 30.70 -10.80
C GLU A 80 -19.54 30.60 -9.69
N TYR A 81 -18.30 30.24 -10.05
CA TYR A 81 -17.24 29.92 -9.08
C TYR A 81 -16.19 31.01 -8.88
N LYS A 82 -16.32 32.13 -9.58
CA LYS A 82 -15.51 33.34 -9.42
C LYS A 82 -13.99 33.05 -9.42
N ILE A 83 -13.27 33.57 -8.44
CA ILE A 83 -11.82 33.42 -8.31
C ILE A 83 -11.41 31.96 -8.19
N ALA A 84 -12.18 31.12 -7.48
CA ALA A 84 -11.89 29.70 -7.39
C ALA A 84 -12.00 29.04 -8.77
N GLY A 85 -13.04 29.38 -9.53
CA GLY A 85 -13.20 28.92 -10.92
C GLY A 85 -12.02 29.33 -11.81
N LEU A 86 -11.54 30.58 -11.68
CA LEU A 86 -10.37 31.06 -12.41
C LEU A 86 -9.13 30.23 -12.09
N VAL A 87 -8.83 30.02 -10.80
CA VAL A 87 -7.66 29.23 -10.36
C VAL A 87 -7.70 27.82 -10.94
N LEU A 88 -8.88 27.18 -10.95
CA LEU A 88 -9.04 25.83 -11.51
C LEU A 88 -8.87 25.81 -13.04
N LEU A 89 -9.43 26.78 -13.76
CA LEU A 89 -9.31 26.86 -15.21
C LEU A 89 -7.88 27.16 -15.68
N GLU A 90 -7.13 27.96 -14.91
CA GLU A 90 -5.71 28.19 -15.17
C GLU A 90 -4.88 26.92 -15.01
N LYS A 91 -5.24 26.08 -14.03
CA LYS A 91 -4.49 24.87 -13.69
C LYS A 91 -4.90 23.64 -14.51
N TYR A 92 -6.19 23.49 -14.80
CA TYR A 92 -6.82 22.28 -15.35
C TYR A 92 -7.80 22.57 -16.49
N GLY A 93 -7.65 23.70 -17.19
CA GLY A 93 -8.66 24.18 -18.13
C GLY A 93 -8.95 23.21 -19.28
N LYS A 94 -7.93 22.49 -19.78
CA LYS A 94 -8.10 21.49 -20.85
C LYS A 94 -8.91 20.29 -20.37
N GLU A 95 -8.63 19.85 -19.15
CA GLU A 95 -9.25 18.70 -18.50
C GLU A 95 -10.71 18.99 -18.17
N ILE A 96 -10.96 20.16 -17.57
CA ILE A 96 -12.30 20.70 -17.32
C ILE A 96 -13.09 20.80 -18.63
N ALA A 97 -12.48 21.34 -19.70
CA ALA A 97 -13.13 21.43 -21.01
C ALA A 97 -13.50 20.06 -21.58
N SER A 98 -12.69 19.04 -21.33
CA SER A 98 -12.95 17.66 -21.78
C SER A 98 -14.08 16.98 -21.00
N LEU A 99 -14.27 17.35 -19.72
CA LEU A 99 -15.33 16.80 -18.85
C LEU A 99 -16.63 17.59 -18.94
N TYR A 100 -16.60 18.86 -19.35
CA TYR A 100 -17.77 19.73 -19.46
C TYR A 100 -18.93 19.14 -20.27
N PRO A 101 -18.72 18.44 -21.41
CA PRO A 101 -19.82 17.80 -22.13
C PRO A 101 -20.42 16.58 -21.41
N LEU A 102 -19.77 16.09 -20.36
CA LEU A 102 -20.06 14.81 -19.71
C LEU A 102 -20.56 14.96 -18.27
N LEU A 103 -20.23 16.05 -17.60
CA LEU A 103 -20.55 16.35 -16.20
C LEU A 103 -21.05 17.78 -16.06
N ASP A 104 -21.89 18.02 -15.05
CA ASP A 104 -22.36 19.36 -14.72
C ASP A 104 -21.21 20.21 -14.15
N CYS A 105 -21.27 21.53 -14.36
CA CYS A 105 -20.28 22.49 -13.84
C CYS A 105 -19.97 22.30 -12.35
N ARG A 106 -21.01 21.99 -11.56
CA ARG A 106 -20.89 21.75 -10.12
C ARG A 106 -20.05 20.54 -9.80
N ASP A 107 -20.27 19.44 -10.51
CA ASP A 107 -19.53 18.19 -10.28
C ASP A 107 -18.07 18.35 -10.69
N ILE A 108 -17.83 19.01 -11.83
CA ILE A 108 -16.47 19.32 -12.28
C ILE A 108 -15.77 20.23 -11.26
N PHE A 109 -16.46 21.26 -10.77
CA PHE A 109 -15.90 22.13 -9.73
C PHE A 109 -15.53 21.34 -8.47
N LEU A 110 -16.44 20.49 -7.96
CA LEU A 110 -16.16 19.67 -6.78
C LEU A 110 -14.98 18.70 -7.00
N LEU A 111 -14.89 18.11 -8.20
CA LEU A 111 -13.83 17.18 -8.55
C LEU A 111 -12.44 17.83 -8.46
N TYR A 112 -12.27 19.03 -9.04
CA TYR A 112 -10.98 19.72 -9.10
C TYR A 112 -10.70 20.65 -7.91
N ASN A 113 -11.71 21.07 -7.16
CA ASN A 113 -11.55 21.89 -5.96
C ASN A 113 -11.26 21.05 -4.70
N ASN A 114 -11.26 19.73 -4.79
CA ASN A 114 -10.96 18.86 -3.66
C ASN A 114 -9.43 18.71 -3.49
N PRO A 115 -8.84 19.18 -2.38
CA PRO A 115 -7.39 19.07 -2.14
C PRO A 115 -6.91 17.61 -2.00
N GLU A 116 -7.79 16.68 -1.63
CA GLU A 116 -7.48 15.24 -1.55
C GLU A 116 -7.46 14.57 -2.93
N ASN A 117 -8.12 15.17 -3.92
CA ASN A 117 -8.08 14.73 -5.30
C ASN A 117 -6.92 15.44 -6.01
N THR A 118 -5.69 14.94 -5.80
CA THR A 118 -4.46 15.49 -6.41
C THR A 118 -4.28 15.15 -7.89
N ILE A 119 -5.37 14.78 -8.52
CA ILE A 119 -5.66 14.51 -9.92
C ILE A 119 -4.80 15.09 -11.06
N PRO A 120 -3.85 14.38 -11.70
CA PRO A 120 -3.63 14.52 -13.15
C PRO A 120 -4.22 13.29 -13.88
N VAL A 121 -5.54 13.04 -13.73
CA VAL A 121 -6.14 11.76 -14.17
C VAL A 121 -6.14 11.58 -15.69
N ASP A 122 -5.92 12.67 -16.39
CA ASP A 122 -6.18 12.83 -17.82
C ASP A 122 -5.05 12.20 -18.64
N THR A 123 -3.97 11.80 -17.97
CA THR A 123 -2.89 10.97 -18.53
C THR A 123 -3.14 9.47 -18.41
N ILE A 124 -4.08 9.03 -17.57
CA ILE A 124 -4.29 7.62 -17.24
C ILE A 124 -5.65 7.13 -17.75
N PHE A 125 -6.71 7.91 -17.57
CA PHE A 125 -8.07 7.54 -17.96
C PHE A 125 -8.68 8.56 -18.91
N SER A 126 -9.49 8.07 -19.85
CA SER A 126 -10.28 8.96 -20.71
C SER A 126 -11.29 9.76 -19.89
N SER A 127 -11.61 10.99 -20.32
CA SER A 127 -12.62 11.84 -19.67
C SER A 127 -13.99 11.15 -19.56
N LYS A 128 -14.32 10.28 -20.53
CA LYS A 128 -15.54 9.45 -20.48
C LYS A 128 -15.53 8.46 -19.32
N ALA A 129 -14.45 7.68 -19.17
CA ALA A 129 -14.33 6.72 -18.09
C ALA A 129 -14.41 7.40 -16.71
N LEU A 130 -13.78 8.58 -16.58
CA LEU A 130 -13.82 9.37 -15.35
C LEU A 130 -15.21 9.92 -15.04
N ALA A 131 -15.90 10.45 -16.04
CA ALA A 131 -17.25 10.94 -15.86
C ALA A 131 -18.21 9.81 -15.45
N GLU A 132 -18.12 8.63 -16.06
CA GLU A 132 -18.94 7.47 -15.70
C GLU A 132 -18.64 6.97 -14.29
N PHE A 133 -17.36 6.91 -13.92
CA PHE A 133 -16.93 6.52 -12.59
C PHE A 133 -17.42 7.52 -11.52
N TYR A 134 -17.22 8.82 -11.75
CA TYR A 134 -17.66 9.88 -10.85
C TYR A 134 -19.18 9.86 -10.66
N LYS A 135 -19.96 9.73 -11.75
CA LYS A 135 -21.43 9.63 -11.65
C LYS A 135 -21.89 8.44 -10.80
N THR A 136 -21.09 7.38 -10.76
CA THR A 136 -21.43 6.16 -10.03
C THR A 136 -21.00 6.24 -8.57
N PHE A 137 -19.77 6.65 -8.30
CA PHE A 137 -19.13 6.53 -6.97
C PHE A 137 -18.81 7.87 -6.30
N GLY A 138 -19.00 8.98 -7.00
CA GLY A 138 -18.79 10.35 -6.51
C GLY A 138 -17.36 10.64 -6.06
N ASN A 139 -17.21 11.72 -5.30
CA ASN A 139 -15.93 12.14 -4.74
C ASN A 139 -15.25 11.06 -3.89
N GLU A 140 -16.03 10.24 -3.20
CA GLU A 140 -15.49 9.17 -2.37
C GLU A 140 -14.78 8.10 -3.21
N GLY A 141 -15.38 7.68 -4.33
CA GLY A 141 -14.71 6.80 -5.27
C GLY A 141 -13.45 7.46 -5.85
N MET A 142 -13.53 8.74 -6.20
CA MET A 142 -12.41 9.48 -6.78
C MET A 142 -11.19 9.51 -5.86
N ARG A 143 -11.39 9.67 -4.54
CA ARG A 143 -10.32 9.65 -3.55
C ARG A 143 -9.45 8.39 -3.67
N TYR A 144 -10.08 7.24 -3.88
CA TYR A 144 -9.37 5.95 -3.90
C TYR A 144 -8.63 5.67 -5.20
N ILE A 145 -8.99 6.33 -6.31
CA ILE A 145 -8.26 6.22 -7.58
C ILE A 145 -7.21 7.33 -7.76
N ALA A 146 -7.32 8.42 -6.99
CA ALA A 146 -6.32 9.48 -6.98
C ALA A 146 -4.95 8.98 -6.49
N ASN A 147 -4.95 8.16 -5.43
CA ASN A 147 -3.73 7.61 -4.83
C ASN A 147 -3.22 6.35 -5.52
N ASP A 148 -4.14 5.51 -6.03
CA ASP A 148 -3.82 4.27 -6.74
C ASP A 148 -4.81 4.08 -7.90
N PRO A 149 -4.45 4.52 -9.13
CA PRO A 149 -5.33 4.44 -10.29
C PRO A 149 -5.82 3.02 -10.59
N GLU A 150 -5.07 1.98 -10.23
CA GLU A 150 -5.50 0.59 -10.47
C GLU A 150 -6.81 0.24 -9.73
N ASN A 151 -7.13 0.96 -8.65
CA ASN A 151 -8.37 0.79 -7.91
C ASN A 151 -9.61 1.05 -8.78
N LEU A 152 -9.48 1.80 -9.89
CA LEU A 152 -10.58 2.00 -10.83
C LEU A 152 -11.10 0.67 -11.36
N PHE A 153 -10.22 -0.27 -11.72
CA PHE A 153 -10.63 -1.56 -12.26
C PHE A 153 -11.34 -2.42 -11.20
N LEU A 154 -10.83 -2.39 -9.98
CA LEU A 154 -11.41 -3.17 -8.89
C LEU A 154 -12.78 -2.62 -8.45
N ILE A 155 -12.92 -1.29 -8.36
CA ILE A 155 -14.18 -0.64 -7.96
C ILE A 155 -15.21 -0.74 -9.09
N SER A 156 -14.80 -0.61 -10.35
CA SER A 156 -15.72 -0.57 -11.50
C SER A 156 -16.17 -1.95 -11.99
N GLU A 157 -15.62 -3.04 -11.48
CA GLU A 157 -15.97 -4.41 -11.90
C GLU A 157 -17.48 -4.68 -11.80
N ASN A 158 -18.09 -4.24 -10.69
CA ASN A 158 -19.52 -4.35 -10.45
C ASN A 158 -19.94 -3.22 -9.48
N LYS A 159 -21.03 -2.51 -9.79
CA LYS A 159 -21.46 -1.34 -9.01
C LYS A 159 -21.67 -1.64 -7.52
N ASP A 160 -22.39 -2.71 -7.19
CA ASP A 160 -22.70 -3.05 -5.80
C ASP A 160 -21.42 -3.47 -5.06
N ARG A 161 -20.57 -4.25 -5.73
CA ARG A 161 -19.27 -4.67 -5.19
C ARG A 161 -18.31 -3.49 -5.00
N GLY A 162 -18.34 -2.51 -5.90
CA GLY A 162 -17.57 -1.28 -5.82
C GLY A 162 -18.01 -0.41 -4.64
N MET A 163 -19.33 -0.27 -4.43
CA MET A 163 -19.87 0.43 -3.27
C MET A 163 -19.51 -0.26 -1.95
N ASP A 164 -19.61 -1.59 -1.91
CA ASP A 164 -19.16 -2.38 -0.77
C ASP A 164 -17.68 -2.16 -0.46
N LEU A 165 -16.84 -2.14 -1.49
CA LEU A 165 -15.40 -1.93 -1.33
C LEU A 165 -15.08 -0.53 -0.81
N ILE A 166 -15.75 0.50 -1.32
CA ILE A 166 -15.64 1.88 -0.86
C ILE A 166 -16.05 2.00 0.61
N ASN A 167 -17.18 1.40 0.99
CA ASN A 167 -17.64 1.42 2.38
C ASN A 167 -16.67 0.68 3.31
N LEU A 168 -16.12 -0.45 2.87
CA LEU A 168 -15.12 -1.19 3.62
C LEU A 168 -13.81 -0.41 3.78
N ALA A 169 -13.39 0.30 2.74
CA ALA A 169 -12.22 1.18 2.78
C ALA A 169 -12.43 2.36 3.73
N ARG A 170 -13.66 2.88 3.85
CA ARG A 170 -13.98 3.93 4.83
C ARG A 170 -13.86 3.42 6.27
N GLU A 171 -14.31 2.18 6.52
CA GLU A 171 -14.26 1.56 7.84
C GLU A 171 -12.82 1.15 8.23
N LYS A 172 -12.11 0.49 7.32
CA LYS A 172 -10.85 -0.21 7.62
C LYS A 172 -9.61 0.49 7.05
N GLY A 173 -9.80 1.53 6.24
CA GLY A 173 -8.75 2.26 5.53
C GLY A 173 -8.39 1.63 4.17
N ASP A 174 -7.54 2.32 3.43
CA ASP A 174 -7.11 2.00 2.06
C ASP A 174 -6.43 0.63 1.92
N ILE A 175 -6.03 0.04 3.05
CA ILE A 175 -5.44 -1.30 3.13
C ILE A 175 -6.31 -2.40 2.52
N VAL A 176 -7.63 -2.17 2.44
CA VAL A 176 -8.56 -3.13 1.85
C VAL A 176 -8.33 -3.35 0.36
N PHE A 177 -7.81 -2.36 -0.38
CA PHE A 177 -7.61 -2.47 -1.83
C PHE A 177 -6.57 -3.52 -2.21
N PRO A 178 -5.31 -3.45 -1.74
CA PRO A 178 -4.31 -4.49 -2.03
C PRO A 178 -4.76 -5.88 -1.53
N LEU A 179 -5.46 -5.95 -0.40
CA LEU A 179 -6.00 -7.22 0.12
C LEU A 179 -7.12 -7.79 -0.74
N ALA A 180 -8.05 -6.95 -1.20
CA ALA A 180 -9.13 -7.35 -2.07
C ALA A 180 -8.60 -7.78 -3.45
N ARG A 181 -7.52 -7.17 -3.96
CA ARG A 181 -6.83 -7.63 -5.18
C ARG A 181 -6.24 -9.02 -5.00
N LYS A 182 -5.56 -9.29 -3.88
CA LYS A 182 -4.86 -10.56 -3.64
C LYS A 182 -5.77 -11.71 -3.21
N HIS A 183 -6.75 -11.43 -2.35
CA HIS A 183 -7.56 -12.44 -1.65
C HIS A 183 -9.08 -12.30 -1.88
N GLY A 184 -9.53 -11.26 -2.60
CA GLY A 184 -10.94 -10.97 -2.81
C GLY A 184 -11.57 -10.14 -1.69
N ILE A 185 -12.66 -9.44 -2.00
CA ILE A 185 -13.37 -8.56 -1.05
C ILE A 185 -13.92 -9.32 0.17
N GLY A 186 -14.32 -10.59 -0.01
CA GLY A 186 -14.83 -11.43 1.08
C GLY A 186 -13.81 -11.62 2.20
N PHE A 187 -12.52 -11.70 1.85
CA PHE A 187 -11.44 -11.78 2.82
C PHE A 187 -11.34 -10.49 3.66
N ALA A 188 -11.33 -9.33 3.01
CA ALA A 188 -11.25 -8.04 3.70
C ALA A 188 -12.52 -7.76 4.55
N LYS A 189 -13.67 -8.33 4.21
CA LYS A 189 -14.89 -8.27 5.03
C LYS A 189 -14.76 -9.08 6.31
N LEU A 190 -14.17 -10.27 6.24
CA LEU A 190 -14.14 -11.25 7.33
C LEU A 190 -13.34 -10.77 8.56
N TYR A 191 -12.26 -10.03 8.35
CA TYR A 191 -11.30 -9.69 9.40
C TYR A 191 -11.32 -8.20 9.76
N ASP A 192 -11.06 -7.87 11.03
CA ASP A 192 -10.93 -6.49 11.50
C ASP A 192 -9.66 -5.81 10.96
N LYS A 193 -9.59 -4.47 11.10
CA LYS A 193 -8.48 -3.66 10.60
C LYS A 193 -7.11 -4.11 11.15
N GLU A 194 -7.06 -4.55 12.40
CA GLU A 194 -5.82 -5.00 13.04
C GLU A 194 -5.28 -6.25 12.34
N VAL A 195 -6.13 -7.26 12.14
CA VAL A 195 -5.73 -8.48 11.41
C VAL A 195 -5.38 -8.15 9.95
N LEU A 196 -6.10 -7.24 9.29
CA LEU A 196 -5.74 -6.82 7.93
C LEU A 196 -4.35 -6.17 7.86
N ASN A 197 -3.98 -5.33 8.83
CA ASN A 197 -2.64 -4.74 8.92
C ASN A 197 -1.56 -5.83 9.09
N ILE A 198 -1.83 -6.83 9.93
CA ILE A 198 -0.92 -7.96 10.15
C ILE A 198 -0.72 -8.74 8.85
N VAL A 199 -1.80 -9.04 8.12
CA VAL A 199 -1.72 -9.79 6.86
C VAL A 199 -1.00 -9.00 5.77
N ILE A 200 -1.14 -7.68 5.72
CA ILE A 200 -0.37 -6.85 4.79
C ILE A 200 1.13 -6.93 5.07
N LYS A 201 1.51 -6.81 6.34
CA LYS A 201 2.93 -6.77 6.70
C LYS A 201 3.59 -8.15 6.67
N PHE A 202 2.94 -9.16 7.25
CA PHE A 202 3.50 -10.50 7.43
C PHE A 202 3.01 -11.51 6.39
N GLN A 203 2.07 -11.12 5.53
CA GLN A 203 1.50 -11.98 4.49
C GLN A 203 0.88 -13.25 5.08
N ASP A 204 1.09 -14.39 4.41
CA ASP A 204 0.48 -15.67 4.77
C ASP A 204 0.97 -16.14 6.16
N ASP A 205 2.20 -15.80 6.56
CA ASP A 205 2.73 -16.12 7.90
C ASP A 205 1.91 -15.46 9.01
N GLY A 206 1.54 -14.19 8.82
CA GLY A 206 0.68 -13.46 9.76
C GLY A 206 -0.71 -14.09 9.86
N LEU A 207 -1.32 -14.42 8.72
CA LEU A 207 -2.64 -15.05 8.69
C LEU A 207 -2.63 -16.43 9.36
N LEU A 208 -1.61 -17.25 9.08
CA LEU A 208 -1.45 -18.57 9.69
C LEU A 208 -1.24 -18.47 11.20
N ALA A 209 -0.39 -17.54 11.64
CA ALA A 209 -0.18 -17.29 13.06
C ALA A 209 -1.46 -16.90 13.80
N ILE A 210 -2.30 -16.05 13.19
CA ILE A 210 -3.60 -15.68 13.76
C ILE A 210 -4.56 -16.87 13.79
N LYS A 211 -4.59 -17.71 12.74
CA LYS A 211 -5.44 -18.91 12.72
C LYS A 211 -5.02 -19.95 13.77
N GLU A 212 -3.71 -20.10 14.00
CA GLU A 212 -3.16 -21.12 14.89
C GLU A 212 -3.16 -20.65 16.36
N TYR A 213 -2.77 -19.39 16.63
CA TYR A 213 -2.56 -18.86 17.98
C TYR A 213 -3.57 -17.78 18.41
N GLY A 214 -4.49 -17.38 17.54
CA GLY A 214 -5.57 -16.45 17.85
C GLY A 214 -5.10 -15.13 18.48
N GLU A 215 -5.68 -14.80 19.63
CA GLU A 215 -5.38 -13.56 20.38
C GLU A 215 -3.93 -13.45 20.84
N LYS A 216 -3.20 -14.56 21.02
CA LYS A 216 -1.78 -14.53 21.39
C LYS A 216 -0.94 -13.91 20.27
N ALA A 217 -1.12 -14.42 19.06
CA ALA A 217 -0.49 -13.85 17.88
C ALA A 217 -0.94 -12.41 17.66
N LYS A 218 -2.26 -12.15 17.74
CA LYS A 218 -2.81 -10.81 17.54
C LYS A 218 -2.18 -9.79 18.50
N THR A 219 -2.05 -10.14 19.78
CA THR A 219 -1.41 -9.29 20.79
C THR A 219 0.04 -8.97 20.43
N LEU A 220 0.85 -9.99 20.12
CA LEU A 220 2.26 -9.77 19.78
C LEU A 220 2.44 -8.96 18.51
N PHE A 221 1.69 -9.30 17.45
CA PHE A 221 1.73 -8.52 16.23
C PHE A 221 1.29 -7.09 16.46
N SER A 222 0.20 -6.82 17.18
CA SER A 222 -0.21 -5.44 17.47
C SER A 222 0.83 -4.64 18.25
N LEU A 223 1.60 -5.29 19.15
CA LEU A 223 2.65 -4.63 19.94
C LEU A 223 3.93 -4.34 19.16
N PHE A 224 4.25 -5.19 18.19
CA PHE A 224 5.53 -5.20 17.47
C PHE A 224 5.38 -5.12 15.95
N ILE A 225 4.22 -4.70 15.45
CA ILE A 225 3.95 -4.65 14.00
C ILE A 225 5.01 -3.81 13.31
N ASP A 226 5.42 -2.69 13.90
CA ASP A 226 6.41 -1.76 13.34
C ASP A 226 7.87 -2.10 13.70
N ASP A 227 8.12 -3.20 14.42
CA ASP A 227 9.47 -3.63 14.79
C ASP A 227 10.09 -4.51 13.70
N ASP A 228 11.11 -4.00 13.02
CA ASP A 228 11.82 -4.73 11.95
C ASP A 228 12.50 -6.00 12.47
N THR A 229 12.97 -6.01 13.73
CA THR A 229 13.59 -7.18 14.35
C THR A 229 12.58 -8.31 14.50
N PHE A 230 11.38 -7.97 14.98
CA PHE A 230 10.29 -8.92 15.09
C PHE A 230 9.88 -9.46 13.70
N TYR A 231 9.79 -8.58 12.70
CA TYR A 231 9.54 -9.00 11.32
C TYR A 231 10.57 -10.01 10.81
N GLN A 232 11.86 -9.74 10.99
CA GLN A 232 12.93 -10.64 10.57
C GLN A 232 12.86 -11.99 11.29
N ILE A 233 12.54 -12.00 12.60
CA ILE A 233 12.41 -13.23 13.37
C ILE A 233 11.27 -14.10 12.86
N ILE A 234 10.08 -13.53 12.64
CA ILE A 234 8.94 -14.28 12.10
C ILE A 234 9.29 -14.85 10.72
N LYS A 235 9.99 -14.08 9.88
CA LYS A 235 10.40 -14.54 8.54
C LYS A 235 11.48 -15.62 8.55
N THR A 236 12.42 -15.55 9.51
CA THR A 236 13.56 -16.47 9.56
C THR A 236 13.19 -17.80 10.21
N TYR A 237 12.51 -17.76 11.36
CA TYR A 237 12.24 -18.94 12.18
C TYR A 237 10.78 -19.42 12.09
N GLY A 238 9.91 -18.64 11.45
CA GLY A 238 8.51 -18.97 11.29
C GLY A 238 7.67 -18.73 12.54
N HIS A 239 6.37 -18.50 12.34
CA HIS A 239 5.42 -18.21 13.42
C HIS A 239 5.25 -19.35 14.43
N LYS A 240 5.38 -20.61 13.97
CA LYS A 240 5.17 -21.80 14.83
C LYS A 240 6.14 -21.89 15.99
N GLN A 241 7.37 -21.45 15.77
CA GLN A 241 8.41 -21.50 16.80
C GLN A 241 8.44 -20.21 17.63
N THR A 242 8.30 -19.08 16.96
CA THR A 242 8.55 -17.75 17.55
C THR A 242 7.38 -17.25 18.40
N ILE A 243 6.13 -17.39 17.94
CA ILE A 243 4.96 -16.85 18.64
C ILE A 243 4.79 -17.48 20.04
N PRO A 244 4.85 -18.81 20.23
CA PRO A 244 4.70 -19.40 21.55
C PRO A 244 5.80 -18.95 22.53
N ILE A 245 7.05 -18.88 22.07
CA ILE A 245 8.20 -18.52 22.91
C ILE A 245 8.11 -17.04 23.30
N ILE A 246 7.84 -16.13 22.36
CA ILE A 246 7.71 -14.70 22.67
C ILE A 246 6.51 -14.48 23.61
N TYR A 247 5.40 -15.20 23.40
CA TYR A 247 4.21 -15.07 24.24
C TYR A 247 4.44 -15.61 25.66
N LEU A 248 5.24 -16.67 25.83
CA LEU A 248 5.64 -17.16 27.15
C LEU A 248 6.30 -16.03 27.97
N PHE A 249 7.16 -15.22 27.36
CA PHE A 249 7.82 -14.12 28.04
C PHE A 249 6.87 -12.93 28.24
N TYR A 250 5.96 -12.70 27.29
CA TYR A 250 4.91 -11.69 27.43
C TYR A 250 4.01 -11.96 28.64
N ASP A 251 3.52 -13.18 28.81
CA ASP A 251 2.55 -13.53 29.85
C ASP A 251 3.19 -13.77 31.23
N ASN A 252 4.50 -14.03 31.26
CA ASN A 252 5.20 -14.34 32.51
C ASN A 252 5.45 -13.08 33.36
N LYS A 253 4.61 -12.90 34.37
CA LYS A 253 4.70 -11.82 35.38
C LYS A 253 5.90 -11.98 36.33
N ASP A 254 6.39 -13.21 36.49
CA ASP A 254 7.47 -13.59 37.40
C ASP A 254 8.82 -13.74 36.69
N PHE A 255 8.98 -13.15 35.50
CA PHE A 255 10.24 -13.12 34.76
C PHE A 255 11.31 -12.37 35.56
N SER A 256 11.93 -13.08 36.49
CA SER A 256 12.86 -12.52 37.45
C SER A 256 14.18 -12.16 36.75
N SER A 257 14.82 -11.09 37.22
CA SER A 257 16.18 -10.71 36.82
C SER A 257 17.18 -11.89 36.91
N HIS A 258 16.89 -12.87 37.76
CA HIS A 258 17.67 -14.08 37.95
C HIS A 258 17.56 -15.07 36.78
N PHE A 259 16.37 -15.23 36.17
CA PHE A 259 16.15 -16.08 35.00
C PHE A 259 16.78 -15.46 33.73
N TYR A 260 16.72 -14.14 33.59
CA TYR A 260 17.42 -13.39 32.54
C TYR A 260 18.95 -13.54 32.62
N SER A 261 19.51 -13.42 33.83
CA SER A 261 20.96 -13.60 34.06
C SER A 261 21.42 -15.05 33.80
N TYR A 262 20.58 -16.03 34.11
CA TYR A 262 20.84 -17.45 33.85
C TYR A 262 20.87 -17.76 32.34
N LEU A 263 19.87 -17.29 31.58
CA LEU A 263 19.82 -17.47 30.12
C LEU A 263 21.03 -16.86 29.39
N LYS A 264 21.56 -15.76 29.92
CA LYS A 264 22.73 -15.03 29.37
C LYS A 264 24.08 -15.72 29.64
N THR A 265 24.18 -16.52 30.70
CA THR A 265 25.46 -17.08 31.18
C THR A 265 25.74 -18.48 30.64
N THR A 266 24.73 -19.19 30.13
CA THR A 266 24.94 -20.47 29.42
C THR A 266 25.26 -20.20 27.95
N SER A 267 26.54 -19.89 27.72
CA SER A 267 27.28 -19.76 26.44
C SER A 267 26.67 -18.90 25.32
N ALA A 268 27.10 -17.63 25.34
CA ALA A 268 27.29 -16.66 24.25
C ALA A 268 26.49 -15.38 24.48
N CYS A 269 27.17 -14.32 24.96
CA CYS A 269 26.94 -12.89 24.65
C CYS A 269 27.61 -11.98 25.70
N GLU A 270 28.94 -12.01 25.75
CA GLU A 270 29.72 -11.01 26.52
C GLU A 270 29.61 -9.59 25.93
N TRP A 271 28.97 -9.42 24.76
CA TRP A 271 28.93 -8.15 24.04
C TRP A 271 27.73 -7.23 24.35
N ILE A 272 26.65 -7.75 24.97
CA ILE A 272 25.39 -6.98 25.21
C ILE A 272 25.44 -6.15 26.52
N SER A 273 26.44 -6.37 27.38
CA SER A 273 26.61 -5.61 28.62
C SER A 273 26.93 -4.13 28.39
N SER A 274 27.57 -3.78 27.27
CA SER A 274 27.97 -2.40 26.96
C SER A 274 26.80 -1.52 26.52
N TRP A 275 25.73 -2.10 25.97
CA TRP A 275 24.57 -1.34 25.48
C TRP A 275 23.56 -1.01 26.61
N TRP A 276 23.55 -1.79 27.68
CA TRP A 276 22.56 -1.66 28.76
C TRP A 276 22.88 -0.61 29.84
N TYR A 277 24.11 -0.09 29.87
CA TYR A 277 24.56 0.91 30.86
C TYR A 277 24.67 2.34 30.32
N GLY A 278 24.03 2.64 29.19
CA GLY A 278 23.80 4.01 28.72
C GLY A 278 22.61 4.67 29.44
N THR A 279 22.84 5.11 30.68
CA THR A 279 22.15 6.18 31.43
C THR A 279 20.72 6.58 31.03
N GLU A 280 19.73 6.25 31.86
CA GLU A 280 19.09 7.22 32.78
C GLU A 280 18.11 6.56 33.78
N THR A 281 18.46 6.70 35.07
CA THR A 281 17.65 6.78 36.30
C THR A 281 16.38 5.92 36.50
N SER A 282 16.54 4.95 37.40
CA SER A 282 15.67 4.63 38.56
C SER A 282 14.25 5.24 38.63
N ALA A 283 13.25 4.36 38.60
CA ALA A 283 12.13 4.42 39.54
C ALA A 283 11.50 3.03 39.69
N ILE A 284 11.44 2.51 40.92
CA ILE A 284 10.51 1.46 41.31
C ILE A 284 9.12 2.10 41.22
N ASN A 285 8.47 1.97 40.07
CA ASN A 285 7.08 2.33 39.93
C ASN A 285 6.34 1.08 39.51
N ALA A 286 5.18 0.87 40.13
CA ALA A 286 4.11 0.02 39.64
C ALA A 286 3.77 0.45 38.21
N ARG A 287 4.59 0.01 37.27
CA ARG A 287 4.38 0.14 35.84
C ARG A 287 3.21 -0.78 35.56
N SER A 288 2.15 -0.25 34.94
CA SER A 288 0.97 -1.05 34.60
C SER A 288 1.42 -2.39 34.01
N ASP A 289 0.80 -3.48 34.44
CA ASP A 289 1.16 -4.86 34.04
C ASP A 289 1.49 -4.95 32.53
N ALA A 290 0.73 -4.24 31.70
CA ALA A 290 0.91 -4.15 30.25
C ALA A 290 2.30 -3.65 29.79
N SER A 291 2.90 -2.68 30.49
CA SER A 291 4.23 -2.15 30.15
C SER A 291 5.38 -3.10 30.49
N GLY A 292 5.22 -3.92 31.54
CA GLY A 292 6.19 -4.97 31.90
C GLY A 292 6.13 -6.15 30.93
N GLN A 293 4.91 -6.58 30.57
CA GLN A 293 4.68 -7.66 29.61
C GLN A 293 5.26 -7.34 28.23
N ARG A 294 5.05 -6.10 27.73
CA ARG A 294 5.65 -5.65 26.48
C ARG A 294 7.18 -5.70 26.51
N GLU A 295 7.79 -5.24 27.60
CA GLU A 295 9.26 -5.22 27.72
C GLU A 295 9.85 -6.64 27.78
N ASN A 296 9.18 -7.58 28.44
CA ASN A 296 9.60 -8.97 28.47
C ASN A 296 9.54 -9.63 27.08
N ALA A 297 8.45 -9.39 26.34
CA ALA A 297 8.33 -9.85 24.96
C ALA A 297 9.42 -9.25 24.06
N ARG A 298 9.73 -7.97 24.23
CA ARG A 298 10.81 -7.31 23.48
C ARG A 298 12.18 -7.93 23.74
N LYS A 299 12.48 -8.28 25.00
CA LYS A 299 13.71 -8.99 25.36
C LYS A 299 13.78 -10.37 24.71
N ALA A 300 12.68 -11.12 24.68
CA ALA A 300 12.61 -12.40 24.00
C ALA A 300 12.89 -12.25 22.50
N ILE A 301 12.28 -11.24 21.85
CA ILE A 301 12.54 -10.91 20.45
C ILE A 301 14.05 -10.67 20.24
N ASN A 302 14.69 -9.81 21.03
CA ASN A 302 16.12 -9.55 20.86
C ASN A 302 16.99 -10.80 21.08
N LEU A 303 16.67 -11.63 22.08
CA LEU A 303 17.40 -12.88 22.32
C LEU A 303 17.28 -13.86 21.14
N ILE A 304 16.09 -13.99 20.54
CA ILE A 304 15.89 -14.83 19.34
C ILE A 304 16.68 -14.25 18.16
N TYR A 305 16.72 -12.92 18.03
CA TYR A 305 17.43 -12.27 16.93
C TYR A 305 18.94 -12.49 17.01
N GLU A 306 19.50 -12.35 18.22
CA GLU A 306 20.95 -12.42 18.46
C GLU A 306 21.48 -13.85 18.54
N LEU A 307 20.73 -14.76 19.17
CA LEU A 307 21.18 -16.14 19.45
C LEU A 307 20.58 -17.16 18.48
N GLY A 308 19.46 -16.84 17.83
CA GLY A 308 18.81 -17.72 16.88
C GLY A 308 18.47 -19.09 17.46
N ASN A 309 18.84 -20.16 16.75
CA ASN A 309 18.55 -21.53 17.14
C ASN A 309 19.13 -21.91 18.51
N ASP A 310 20.27 -21.34 18.93
CA ASP A 310 20.88 -21.63 20.23
C ASP A 310 19.99 -21.22 21.41
N PHE A 311 19.11 -20.24 21.19
CA PHE A 311 18.09 -19.85 22.14
C PHE A 311 16.79 -20.62 21.93
N MET A 312 16.36 -20.80 20.68
CA MET A 312 15.09 -21.47 20.34
C MET A 312 15.08 -22.95 20.75
N ASP A 313 16.19 -23.66 20.58
CA ASP A 313 16.34 -25.08 20.91
C ASP A 313 16.23 -25.37 22.41
N ARG A 314 16.27 -24.32 23.25
CA ARG A 314 16.03 -24.42 24.70
C ARG A 314 14.55 -24.62 25.04
N PHE A 315 13.66 -24.50 24.07
CA PHE A 315 12.22 -24.56 24.27
C PHE A 315 11.61 -25.71 23.46
N GLU A 316 10.90 -26.59 24.15
CA GLU A 316 10.03 -27.60 23.56
C GLU A 316 8.60 -27.03 23.47
N ILE A 317 8.07 -26.98 22.25
CA ILE A 317 6.68 -26.56 22.01
C ILE A 317 5.81 -27.79 22.11
N LEU A 318 5.11 -27.93 23.25
CA LEU A 318 4.30 -29.10 23.56
C LEU A 318 2.96 -29.05 22.83
N ASP A 319 2.33 -27.88 22.81
CA ASP A 319 1.10 -27.60 22.08
C ASP A 319 0.96 -26.10 21.74
N ILE A 320 -0.14 -25.72 21.07
CA ILE A 320 -0.45 -24.33 20.66
C ILE A 320 -0.40 -23.35 21.84
N ASN A 321 -0.59 -23.85 23.08
CA ASN A 321 -0.71 -23.04 24.28
C ASN A 321 0.41 -23.20 25.29
N ASN A 322 1.30 -24.17 25.12
CA ASN A 322 2.21 -24.59 26.16
C ASN A 322 3.62 -24.81 25.61
N VAL A 323 4.54 -24.04 26.16
CA VAL A 323 5.97 -24.13 25.88
C VAL A 323 6.65 -24.56 27.17
N ARG A 324 7.47 -25.60 27.08
CA ARG A 324 8.29 -26.07 28.19
C ARG A 324 9.76 -25.82 27.86
N GLU A 325 10.53 -25.35 28.83
CA GLU A 325 11.98 -25.35 28.69
C GLU A 325 12.48 -26.80 28.62
N GLU A 326 13.16 -27.15 27.53
CA GLU A 326 13.76 -28.46 27.37
C GLU A 326 14.97 -28.52 28.31
N ALA A 327 14.92 -29.38 29.33
CA ALA A 327 16.03 -29.51 30.27
C ALA A 327 17.33 -29.78 29.48
N ILE A 328 18.42 -29.10 29.84
CA ILE A 328 19.75 -29.19 29.19
C ILE A 328 20.20 -30.64 28.94
N THR A 329 19.79 -31.56 29.82
CA THR A 329 20.03 -33.00 29.70
C THR A 329 19.34 -33.64 28.48
N THR A 330 18.17 -33.17 28.08
CA THR A 330 17.39 -33.67 26.93
C THR A 330 17.97 -33.20 25.60
N ILE A 331 18.40 -31.93 25.50
CA ILE A 331 19.07 -31.38 24.31
C ILE A 331 20.42 -32.08 24.08
N SER A 332 21.19 -32.29 25.15
CA SER A 332 22.44 -33.07 25.08
C SER A 332 22.19 -34.50 24.60
N ASN A 333 21.09 -35.14 25.03
CA ASN A 333 20.72 -36.46 24.56
C ASN A 333 20.24 -36.49 23.10
N LYS A 334 19.49 -35.47 22.64
CA LYS A 334 19.09 -35.35 21.22
C LYS A 334 20.29 -35.08 20.30
N LEU A 335 21.19 -34.16 20.68
CA LEU A 335 22.45 -33.92 19.97
C LEU A 335 23.32 -35.18 19.96
N ARG A 336 23.46 -35.85 21.11
CA ARG A 336 24.20 -37.11 21.19
C ARG A 336 23.58 -38.19 20.30
N ASN A 337 22.26 -38.32 20.27
CA ASN A 337 21.58 -39.26 19.38
C ASN A 337 21.72 -38.88 17.89
N PHE A 338 21.72 -37.59 17.57
CA PHE A 338 21.96 -37.10 16.20
C PHE A 338 23.39 -37.45 15.74
N PHE A 339 24.40 -37.10 16.53
CA PHE A 339 25.80 -37.42 16.25
C PHE A 339 26.08 -38.92 16.24
N VAL A 340 25.50 -39.69 17.17
CA VAL A 340 25.64 -41.15 17.19
C VAL A 340 24.96 -41.79 15.98
N SER A 341 23.80 -41.29 15.54
CA SER A 341 23.14 -41.82 14.33
C SER A 341 23.93 -41.53 13.05
N ASP A 342 24.54 -40.34 12.94
CA ASP A 342 25.37 -39.99 11.79
C ASP A 342 26.71 -40.74 11.79
N VAL A 343 27.33 -40.94 12.97
CA VAL A 343 28.53 -41.77 13.11
C VAL A 343 28.22 -43.24 12.80
N GLU A 344 27.09 -43.78 13.23
CA GLU A 344 26.66 -45.14 12.86
C GLU A 344 26.28 -45.28 11.38
N ARG A 345 25.82 -44.20 10.75
CA ARG A 345 25.50 -44.20 9.31
C ARG A 345 26.75 -44.11 8.45
N VAL A 346 27.78 -43.39 8.92
CA VAL A 346 29.11 -43.31 8.30
C VAL A 346 29.90 -44.59 8.54
N SER A 347 29.86 -45.17 9.74
CA SER A 347 30.55 -46.44 10.03
C SER A 347 29.97 -47.61 9.25
N ARG A 348 28.64 -47.70 9.11
CA ARG A 348 27.99 -48.70 8.24
C ARG A 348 28.29 -48.51 6.76
N LYS A 349 28.65 -47.30 6.32
CA LYS A 349 29.11 -47.05 4.94
C LYS A 349 30.57 -47.45 4.75
N TRP A 350 31.42 -47.25 5.75
CA TRP A 350 32.83 -47.66 5.72
C TRP A 350 33.01 -49.18 5.78
N ILE A 351 32.25 -49.87 6.64
CA ILE A 351 32.29 -51.34 6.75
C ILE A 351 31.88 -52.00 5.42
N ARG A 352 30.92 -51.41 4.69
CA ARG A 352 30.54 -51.92 3.35
C ARG A 352 31.55 -51.59 2.25
N GLN A 353 32.44 -50.62 2.42
CA GLN A 353 33.48 -50.31 1.43
C GLN A 353 34.75 -51.13 1.68
N GLU A 354 35.04 -51.53 2.92
CA GLU A 354 36.12 -52.49 3.23
C GLU A 354 35.75 -53.95 2.93
N GLU A 355 34.46 -54.32 2.91
CA GLU A 355 34.03 -55.66 2.46
C GLU A 355 33.96 -55.82 0.92
N ILE A 356 34.17 -54.74 0.15
CA ILE A 356 34.10 -54.72 -1.33
C ILE A 356 35.48 -54.44 -1.98
N ALA A 357 36.51 -54.11 -1.20
CA ALA A 357 37.90 -53.98 -1.65
C ALA A 357 38.71 -55.21 -1.23
#